data_AF-E2AD97-F1
#
_entry.id   AF-E2AD97-F1
#
_cell.length_a   1.000
_cell.length_b   1.000
_cell.length_c   1.000
_cell.angle_alpha   90.00
_cell.angle_beta   90.00
_cell.angle_gamma   90.00
#
_symmetry.space_group_name_H-M   'P 1'
#
loop_
_entity.id
_entity.type
_entity.pdbx_description
1 polymer ?
#
loop_
_entity_poly.entity_id
_entity_poly.type
_entity_poly.pdbx_seq_one_letter_code
_entity_poly.pdbx_strand_id
1 'polypeptide(L)' 'SDQPHYIILTNNNGIRYVQQDTILECSTNEQLNMINVEIGRYFSRFKGTHYVPNESLAKLYPDD' A
#
# COMPACT_ATOMS: atom_id res chain seq x y z
N SER A 1 13.49 -19.51 16.78
CA SER A 1 13.15 -18.10 16.58
C SER A 1 11.91 -18.08 15.70
N ASP A 2 10.75 -17.73 16.25
CA ASP A 2 9.45 -17.72 15.56
C ASP A 2 9.15 -16.34 14.96
N GLN A 3 10.10 -15.80 14.21
CA GLN A 3 9.93 -14.48 13.63
C GLN A 3 8.98 -14.54 12.42
N PRO A 4 7.98 -13.65 12.33
CA PRO A 4 7.12 -13.55 11.17
C PRO A 4 7.90 -13.21 9.90
N HIS A 5 7.42 -13.75 8.79
CA HIS A 5 7.90 -13.41 7.46
C HIS A 5 6.75 -12.85 6.65
N TYR A 6 7.08 -11.91 5.76
CA TYR A 6 6.10 -11.22 4.93
C TYR A 6 6.42 -11.39 3.46
N ILE A 7 5.36 -11.49 2.67
CA ILE A 7 5.42 -11.37 1.22
C ILE A 7 5.17 -9.91 0.87
N ILE A 8 6.17 -9.24 0.30
CA ILE A 8 6.08 -7.83 -0.11
C ILE A 8 6.00 -7.77 -1.64
N LEU A 9 5.00 -7.05 -2.13
CA LEU A 9 4.91 -6.64 -3.52
C LEU A 9 5.66 -5.31 -3.70
N THR A 10 6.66 -5.31 -4.56
CA THR A 10 7.47 -4.11 -4.86
C THR A 10 6.92 -3.36 -6.08
N ASN A 11 7.34 -2.09 -6.23
CA ASN A 11 6.90 -1.22 -7.33
C ASN A 11 7.25 -1.76 -8.74
N ASN A 12 8.19 -2.70 -8.86
CA ASN A 12 8.55 -3.33 -10.14
C ASN A 12 7.78 -4.64 -10.38
N ASN A 13 6.61 -4.82 -9.75
CA ASN A 13 5.84 -6.07 -9.71
C ASN A 13 6.62 -7.28 -9.17
N GLY A 14 7.78 -7.07 -8.55
CA GLY A 14 8.57 -8.13 -7.95
C GLY A 14 7.99 -8.53 -6.60
N ILE A 15 7.85 -9.83 -6.39
CA ILE A 15 7.46 -10.41 -5.09
C ILE A 15 8.74 -10.73 -4.32
N ARG A 16 8.82 -10.28 -3.06
CA ARG A 16 9.94 -10.60 -2.16
C ARG A 16 9.42 -11.26 -0.88
N TYR A 17 10.16 -12.25 -0.40
CA TYR A 17 9.92 -12.88 0.89
C TYR A 17 10.98 -12.39 1.88
N VAL A 18 10.57 -11.78 2.98
CA VAL A 18 11.48 -11.09 3.90
C VAL A 18 11.10 -11.33 5.36
N GLN A 19 12.08 -11.21 6.25
CA GLN A 19 11.90 -11.30 7.69
C GLN A 19 11.40 -9.98 8.27
N GLN A 20 10.59 -10.02 9.33
CA GLN A 20 10.02 -8.82 9.96
C GLN A 20 11.07 -7.74 10.29
N ASP A 21 12.21 -8.12 10.86
CA ASP A 21 13.22 -7.17 11.36
C ASP A 21 14.01 -6.51 10.23
N THR A 22 13.82 -6.98 8.99
CA THR A 22 14.40 -6.36 7.79
C THR A 22 13.50 -5.28 7.18
N ILE A 23 12.30 -5.10 7.74
CA ILE A 23 11.31 -4.12 7.29
C ILE A 23 11.25 -3.00 8.33
N LEU A 24 11.26 -1.75 7.85
CA LEU A 24 10.97 -0.60 8.69
C LEU A 24 9.51 -0.19 8.49
N GLU A 25 8.83 0.14 9.58
CA GLU A 25 7.50 0.73 9.50
C GLU A 25 7.62 2.11 8.85
N CYS A 26 6.89 2.30 7.75
CA CYS A 26 6.95 3.54 7.00
C CYS A 26 6.21 4.64 7.79
N SER A 27 6.91 5.72 8.12
CA SER A 27 6.30 6.83 8.83
C SER A 27 5.23 7.51 7.96
N THR A 28 4.16 8.01 8.58
CA THR A 28 2.94 8.49 7.90
C THR A 28 3.20 9.61 6.88
N ASN A 29 4.31 10.34 7.03
CA ASN A 29 4.71 11.42 6.12
C ASN A 29 5.41 10.92 4.84
N GLU A 30 6.06 9.76 4.88
CA GLU A 30 6.75 9.17 3.71
C GLU A 30 5.79 8.38 2.80
N GLN A 31 4.65 7.93 3.34
CA GLN A 31 3.59 7.22 2.59
C GLN A 31 3.01 8.04 1.44
N LEU A 32 2.99 9.37 1.53
CA LEU A 32 2.50 10.25 0.47
C LEU A 32 3.34 10.17 -0.81
N ASN A 33 4.63 9.87 -0.69
CA ASN A 33 5.56 9.76 -1.82
C ASN A 33 5.68 8.32 -2.37
N MET A 34 5.16 7.32 -1.65
CA MET A 34 5.17 5.91 -2.02
C MET A 34 3.81 5.40 -2.53
N ILE A 35 3.08 6.23 -3.29
CA ILE A 35 1.95 5.73 -4.07
C ILE A 35 2.52 4.79 -5.15
N ASN A 36 2.50 3.49 -4.87
CA ASN A 36 2.71 2.46 -5.89
C ASN A 36 1.72 2.73 -7.03
N VAL A 37 2.15 2.61 -8.28
CA VAL A 37 1.31 2.85 -9.46
C VAL A 37 -0.01 2.06 -9.40
N GLU A 38 0.01 0.85 -8.82
CA GLU A 38 -1.20 0.03 -8.63
C GLU A 38 -2.12 0.60 -7.54
N ILE A 39 -1.59 1.24 -6.49
CA ILE A 39 -2.42 1.95 -5.51
C ILE A 39 -3.01 3.20 -6.16
N GLY A 40 -2.21 3.98 -6.90
CA GLY A 40 -2.68 5.18 -7.62
C GLY A 40 -3.74 4.86 -8.68
N ARG A 41 -3.71 3.65 -9.25
CA ARG A 41 -4.70 3.16 -10.22
C ARG A 41 -6.12 3.08 -9.66
N TYR A 42 -6.27 2.82 -8.35
CA TYR A 42 -7.56 2.61 -7.71
C TYR A 42 -7.87 3.67 -6.63
N PHE A 43 -6.83 4.22 -5.99
CA PHE A 43 -6.94 5.08 -4.82
C PHE A 43 -6.19 6.39 -5.04
N SER A 44 -6.78 7.48 -4.56
CA SER A 44 -6.25 8.84 -4.73
C SER A 44 -5.28 9.25 -3.61
N ARG A 45 -5.55 8.84 -2.36
CA ARG A 45 -4.74 9.20 -1.19
C ARG A 45 -5.00 8.29 0.01
N PHE A 46 -4.09 8.27 0.96
CA PHE A 46 -4.29 7.64 2.27
C PHE A 46 -4.77 8.67 3.31
N LYS A 47 -5.73 8.29 4.17
CA LYS A 47 -6.28 9.13 5.26
C LYS A 47 -5.90 8.63 6.66
N GLY A 48 -4.77 7.94 6.78
CA GLY A 48 -4.26 7.43 8.06
C GLY A 48 -4.85 6.08 8.47
N THR A 49 -6.14 5.83 8.20
CA THR A 49 -6.78 4.54 8.52
C THR A 49 -7.25 3.76 7.30
N HIS A 50 -7.42 4.41 6.15
CA HIS A 50 -7.92 3.81 4.92
C HIS A 50 -7.42 4.59 3.70
N TYR A 51 -7.46 3.95 2.54
CA TYR A 51 -7.26 4.61 1.25
C TYR A 51 -8.58 5.18 0.73
N VAL A 52 -8.51 6.38 0.15
CA VAL A 52 -9.66 7.04 -0.49
C VAL A 52 -9.70 6.60 -1.95
N PRO A 53 -10.83 6.07 -2.47
CA PRO A 53 -10.96 5.70 -3.87
C PRO A 53 -10.68 6.88 -4.80
N ASN A 54 -10.22 6.61 -6.01
CA ASN A 54 -10.19 7.61 -7.08
C ASN A 54 -11.57 7.74 -7.73
N GLU A 55 -11.74 8.73 -8.61
CA GLU A 55 -13.04 9.00 -9.24
C GLU A 55 -13.61 7.80 -10.00
N SER A 56 -12.75 6.99 -10.62
CA SER A 56 -13.17 5.80 -11.37
C SER A 56 -13.71 4.73 -10.43
N LEU A 57 -13.00 4.45 -9.33
CA LEU A 57 -13.42 3.45 -8.34
C LEU A 57 -14.68 3.90 -7.60
N ALA A 58 -14.77 5.18 -7.21
CA ALA A 58 -15.93 5.76 -6.55
C ALA A 58 -17.19 5.74 -7.44
N LYS A 59 -17.05 5.86 -8.77
CA LYS A 59 -18.18 5.70 -9.71
C LYS A 59 -18.63 4.24 -9.83
N LEU A 60 -17.68 3.31 -9.76
CA LEU A 60 -17.97 1.88 -9.88
C LEU A 60 -18.64 1.33 -8.61
N TYR A 61 -18.25 1.87 -7.45
CA TYR A 61 -18.78 1.50 -6.14
C TYR A 61 -19.20 2.76 -5.37
N PRO A 62 -20.38 3.33 -5.68
CA PRO A 62 -20.83 4.59 -5.08
C PRO A 62 -21.27 4.47 -3.61
N ASP A 63 -21.53 3.25 -3.14
CA ASP A 63 -22.05 2.96 -1.79
C ASP A 63 -20.97 2.43 -0.82
N ASP A 64 -19.72 2.33 -1.28
CA ASP A 64 -18.55 1.95 -0.46
C ASP A 64 -18.00 3.10 0.41
#